data_AF-A0A953HRK1-F1
#
_entry.id   AF-A0A953HRK1-F1
#
_cell.length_a   1.000
_cell.length_b   1.000
_cell.length_c   1.000
_cell.angle_alpha   90.00
_cell.angle_beta   90.00
_cell.angle_gamma   90.00
#
_symmetry.space_group_name_H-M   'P 1'
#
loop_
_entity.id
_entity.type
_entity.pdbx_description
1 polymer ?
#
loop_
_entity_poly.entity_id
_entity_poly.type
_entity_poly.pdbx_seq_one_letter_code
_entity_poly.pdbx_strand_id
1 'polypeptide(L)'
;MNTLPLFRTILLVSCLLLSCHRPSKNPIVPTMAENQAFTRAHANGVVVIEGLERCRRFVDDWLAHADPTTGLIPRNLYKDTNIWNAQDAAADNYPFMVLTAALTDQDLFRDG
;
A
#
# COMPACT_ATOMS: atom_id res chain seq x y z
N MET A 1 -12.18 -7.88 -46.70
CA MET A 1 -12.38 -7.83 -45.23
C MET A 1 -11.71 -9.05 -44.64
N ASN A 2 -10.61 -8.90 -43.91
CA ASN A 2 -9.77 -10.00 -43.45
C ASN A 2 -10.43 -10.71 -42.25
N THR A 3 -11.11 -11.83 -42.50
CA THR A 3 -11.79 -12.67 -41.50
C THR A 3 -10.84 -13.63 -40.75
N LEU A 4 -9.65 -13.88 -41.31
CA LEU A 4 -8.60 -14.73 -40.74
C LEU A 4 -8.04 -14.26 -39.38
N PRO A 5 -7.75 -12.96 -39.13
CA PRO A 5 -7.33 -12.48 -37.82
C PRO A 5 -8.44 -12.60 -36.77
N LEU A 6 -9.70 -12.36 -37.15
CA LEU A 6 -10.84 -12.46 -36.22
C LEU A 6 -11.02 -13.89 -35.72
N PHE A 7 -10.93 -14.88 -36.61
CA PHE A 7 -11.02 -16.29 -36.24
C PHE A 7 -9.88 -16.73 -35.31
N ARG A 8 -8.66 -16.24 -35.56
CA ARG A 8 -7.50 -16.50 -34.69
C ARG A 8 -7.68 -15.89 -33.30
N THR A 9 -8.21 -14.67 -33.21
CA THR A 9 -8.49 -14.01 -31.94
C THR A 9 -9.57 -14.75 -31.16
N ILE A 10 -10.66 -15.17 -31.82
CA ILE A 10 -11.75 -15.95 -31.19
C ILE A 10 -11.21 -17.29 -30.66
N LEU A 11 -10.39 -17.98 -31.44
CA LEU A 11 -9.78 -19.25 -31.03
C LEU A 11 -8.87 -19.08 -29.81
N LEU A 12 -8.00 -18.06 -29.80
CA LEU A 12 -7.09 -17.77 -28.68
C LEU A 12 -7.85 -17.41 -27.40
N VAL A 13 -8.87 -16.56 -27.50
CA VAL A 13 -9.71 -16.17 -26.35
C VAL A 13 -10.47 -17.39 -25.82
N SER A 14 -11.03 -18.22 -26.70
CA SER A 14 -11.71 -19.46 -26.31
C SER A 14 -10.77 -20.44 -25.60
N CYS A 15 -9.54 -20.63 -26.10
CA CYS A 15 -8.54 -21.46 -25.44
C CYS A 15 -8.13 -20.93 -24.06
N LEU A 16 -7.96 -19.61 -23.92
CA LEU A 16 -7.63 -18.98 -22.62
C LEU A 16 -8.78 -19.16 -21.61
N LEU A 17 -10.01 -18.98 -22.04
CA LEU A 17 -11.19 -19.16 -21.17
C LEU A 17 -11.40 -20.63 -20.76
N LEU A 18 -11.08 -21.59 -21.64
CA LEU A 18 -11.23 -23.03 -21.36
C LEU A 18 -10.12 -23.59 -20.46
N SER A 19 -8.92 -22.98 -20.44
CA SER A 19 -7.80 -23.42 -19.59
C SER A 19 -8.06 -23.21 -18.10
N CYS A 20 -8.85 -22.20 -17.71
CA CYS A 20 -9.10 -21.88 -16.30
C CYS A 20 -10.18 -22.76 -15.64
N HIS A 21 -10.93 -23.56 -16.40
CA HIS A 21 -12.10 -24.28 -15.86
C HIS A 21 -11.80 -25.73 -15.43
N ARG A 22 -10.57 -26.24 -15.67
CA ARG A 22 -10.19 -27.60 -15.23
C ARG A 22 -9.31 -27.51 -13.98
N PRO A 23 -9.76 -28.04 -12.83
CA PRO A 23 -8.90 -28.12 -11.66
C PRO A 23 -7.67 -28.98 -11.98
N SER A 24 -6.51 -28.60 -11.41
CA SER A 24 -5.27 -29.36 -11.56
C SER A 24 -5.50 -30.81 -11.14
N LYS A 25 -5.05 -31.77 -11.96
CA LYS A 25 -5.07 -33.20 -11.61
C LYS A 25 -4.17 -33.52 -10.42
N ASN A 26 -3.21 -32.64 -10.13
CA ASN A 26 -2.32 -32.71 -8.98
C ASN A 26 -2.69 -31.55 -8.04
N PRO A 27 -3.61 -31.77 -7.09
CA PRO A 27 -3.89 -30.74 -6.08
C PRO A 27 -2.63 -30.54 -5.25
N ILE A 28 -2.20 -29.27 -5.13
CA ILE A 28 -1.15 -28.90 -4.20
C ILE A 28 -1.80 -28.90 -2.83
N VAL A 29 -1.57 -29.98 -2.08
CA VAL A 29 -1.98 -30.07 -0.67
C VAL A 29 -0.78 -29.61 0.16
N PRO A 30 -0.86 -28.46 0.85
CA PRO A 30 0.24 -28.02 1.68
C PRO A 30 0.52 -29.05 2.77
N THR A 31 1.79 -29.34 2.99
CA THR A 31 2.28 -30.11 4.12
C THR A 31 1.89 -29.43 5.44
N MET A 32 1.98 -30.17 6.55
CA MET A 32 1.78 -29.59 7.88
C MET A 32 2.72 -28.39 8.12
N ALA A 33 3.98 -28.49 7.70
CA ALA A 33 4.96 -27.42 7.84
C ALA A 33 4.57 -26.18 7.02
N GLU A 34 4.09 -26.36 5.78
CA GLU A 34 3.61 -25.25 4.96
C GLU A 34 2.35 -24.60 5.54
N ASN A 35 1.39 -25.40 6.04
CA ASN A 35 0.20 -24.87 6.72
C ASN A 35 0.57 -24.04 7.96
N GLN A 36 1.55 -24.49 8.74
CA GLN A 36 2.08 -23.73 9.87
C GLN A 36 2.76 -22.44 9.42
N ALA A 37 3.53 -22.47 8.33
CA ALA A 37 4.14 -21.28 7.75
C ALA A 37 3.08 -20.28 7.26
N PHE A 38 2.02 -20.74 6.60
CA PHE A 38 0.89 -19.90 6.19
C PHE A 38 0.14 -19.30 7.37
N THR A 39 -0.09 -20.08 8.42
CA THR A 39 -0.73 -19.61 9.65
C THR A 39 0.11 -18.50 10.30
N ARG A 40 1.43 -18.69 10.37
CA ARG A 40 2.36 -17.68 10.90
C ARG A 40 2.41 -16.44 10.01
N ALA A 41 2.44 -16.61 8.69
CA ALA A 41 2.42 -15.50 7.75
C ALA A 41 1.15 -14.67 7.90
N HIS A 42 -0.01 -15.31 8.05
CA HIS A 42 -1.27 -14.62 8.34
C HIS A 42 -1.21 -13.85 9.66
N ALA A 43 -0.79 -14.49 10.75
CA ALA A 43 -0.67 -13.83 12.05
C ALA A 43 0.28 -12.62 12.02
N ASN A 44 1.43 -12.75 11.34
CA ASN A 44 2.37 -11.65 11.14
C ASN A 44 1.73 -10.52 10.30
N GLY A 45 0.99 -10.88 9.25
CA GLY A 45 0.29 -9.93 8.39
C GLY A 45 -0.71 -9.07 9.16
N VAL A 46 -1.47 -9.67 10.09
CA VAL A 46 -2.43 -8.94 10.94
C VAL A 46 -1.72 -7.85 11.77
N VAL A 47 -0.59 -8.18 12.41
CA VAL A 47 0.17 -7.24 13.24
C VAL A 47 0.82 -6.15 12.39
N VAL A 48 1.36 -6.50 11.21
CA VAL A 48 1.96 -5.53 10.29
C VAL A 48 0.92 -4.52 9.79
N ILE A 49 -0.27 -5.00 9.39
CA ILE A 49 -1.35 -4.11 8.91
C ILE A 49 -1.78 -3.15 10.02
N GLU A 50 -1.91 -3.63 11.25
CA GLU A 50 -2.26 -2.79 12.39
C GLU A 50 -1.23 -1.69 12.65
N GLY A 51 0.07 -2.01 12.58
CA GLY A 51 1.14 -1.02 12.72
C GLY A 51 1.14 0.00 11.58
N LEU A 52 1.00 -0.45 10.33
CA LEU A 52 0.95 0.42 9.15
C LEU A 52 -0.26 1.37 9.18
N GLU A 53 -1.42 0.89 9.62
CA GLU A 53 -2.63 1.69 9.77
C GLU A 53 -2.46 2.78 10.85
N ARG A 54 -1.79 2.47 11.96
CA ARG A 54 -1.44 3.49 12.98
C ARG A 54 -0.48 4.54 12.42
N CYS A 55 0.52 4.13 11.65
CA CYS A 55 1.43 5.04 10.98
C CYS A 55 0.67 5.95 10.00
N ARG A 56 -0.27 5.41 9.22
CA ARG A 56 -1.11 6.20 8.31
C ARG A 56 -1.89 7.27 9.07
N ARG A 57 -2.60 6.88 10.13
CA ARG A 57 -3.37 7.82 10.96
C ARG A 57 -2.51 8.92 11.54
N PHE A 58 -1.30 8.57 12.01
CA PHE A 58 -0.33 9.56 12.45
C PHE A 58 -0.01 10.58 11.34
N VAL A 59 0.20 10.13 10.10
CA VAL A 59 0.43 11.02 8.96
C VAL A 59 -0.78 11.91 8.70
N ASP A 60 -1.97 11.31 8.60
CA ASP A 60 -3.23 12.02 8.32
C ASP A 60 -3.51 13.10 9.38
N ASP A 61 -3.32 12.76 10.66
CA ASP A 61 -3.53 13.67 11.78
C ASP A 61 -2.55 14.86 11.73
N TRP A 62 -1.29 14.64 11.37
CA TRP A 62 -0.32 15.73 11.21
C TRP A 62 -0.59 16.60 9.98
N LEU A 63 -0.98 16.00 8.86
CA LEU A 63 -1.33 16.74 7.64
C LEU A 63 -2.59 17.59 7.84
N ALA A 64 -3.52 17.19 8.72
CA ALA A 64 -4.66 18.02 9.10
C ALA A 64 -4.26 19.34 9.79
N HIS A 65 -3.02 19.44 10.28
CA HIS A 65 -2.46 20.64 10.88
C HIS A 65 -1.49 21.39 9.95
N ALA A 66 -1.26 20.91 8.73
CA ALA A 66 -0.41 21.59 7.77
C ALA A 66 -1.00 22.96 7.40
N ASP A 67 -0.13 23.96 7.26
CA ASP A 67 -0.55 25.28 6.80
C ASP A 67 -1.14 25.18 5.38
N PRO A 68 -2.37 25.65 5.13
CA PRO A 68 -3.05 25.41 3.86
C PRO A 68 -2.45 26.20 2.68
N THR A 69 -1.61 27.21 2.94
CA THR A 69 -0.99 28.01 1.89
C THR A 69 0.36 27.44 1.48
N THR A 70 1.14 26.94 2.44
CA THR A 70 2.52 26.51 2.25
C THR A 70 2.71 24.99 2.31
N GLY A 71 1.74 24.26 2.84
CA GLY A 71 1.85 22.82 3.13
C GLY A 71 2.77 22.49 4.30
N LEU A 72 3.34 23.50 4.98
CA LEU A 72 4.30 23.25 6.05
C LEU A 72 3.62 22.74 7.32
N ILE A 73 4.15 21.64 7.83
CA ILE A 73 3.72 21.03 9.09
C ILE A 73 4.25 21.88 10.26
N PRO A 74 3.41 22.25 11.24
CA PRO A 74 3.82 23.08 12.37
C PRO A 74 4.80 22.33 13.29
N ARG A 75 5.60 23.09 14.04
CA ARG A 75 6.59 22.51 14.96
C ARG A 75 5.99 21.62 16.03
N ASN A 76 4.86 22.04 16.58
CA ASN A 76 4.09 21.30 17.57
C ASN A 76 2.65 21.84 17.56
N LEU A 77 1.74 21.16 18.27
CA LEU A 77 0.31 21.46 18.25
C LEU A 77 -0.17 22.39 19.38
N TYR A 78 0.70 22.77 20.32
CA TYR A 78 0.27 23.38 21.59
C TYR A 78 0.84 24.78 21.86
N LYS A 79 2.03 25.09 21.36
CA LYS A 79 2.74 26.36 21.59
C LYS A 79 3.47 26.79 20.33
N ASP A 80 3.50 28.08 20.06
CA ASP A 80 4.31 28.64 18.98
C ASP A 80 4.07 27.93 17.62
N THR A 81 2.81 27.64 17.32
CA THR A 81 2.37 26.88 16.13
C THR A 81 2.74 27.55 14.81
N ASN A 82 3.04 28.85 14.85
CA ASN A 82 3.44 29.68 13.70
C ASN A 82 4.97 29.78 13.55
N ILE A 83 5.71 28.83 14.13
CA ILE A 83 7.17 28.75 14.03
C ILE A 83 7.53 27.50 13.22
N TRP A 84 8.15 27.72 12.07
CA TRP A 84 8.68 26.69 11.18
C TRP A 84 10.21 26.73 11.22
N ASN A 85 10.79 26.22 12.30
CA ASN A 85 12.25 26.15 12.43
C ASN A 85 12.74 24.80 11.91
N ALA A 86 13.62 24.80 10.91
CA ALA A 86 14.27 23.59 10.38
C ALA A 86 15.01 22.77 11.45
N GLN A 87 15.31 23.39 12.60
CA GLN A 87 16.05 22.78 13.70
C GLN A 87 15.17 22.02 14.70
N ASP A 88 13.84 22.18 14.68
CA ASP A 88 12.97 21.62 15.72
C ASP A 88 11.53 21.29 15.29
N ALA A 89 11.11 21.58 14.05
CA ALA A 89 9.70 21.53 13.66
C ALA A 89 9.33 20.23 12.96
N ALA A 90 8.73 19.25 13.66
CA ALA A 90 8.29 17.97 13.07
C ALA A 90 9.33 17.25 12.16
N ALA A 91 10.58 17.73 12.13
CA ALA A 91 11.60 17.37 11.18
C ALA A 91 12.17 15.98 11.49
N ASP A 92 12.12 15.60 12.76
CA ASP A 92 12.41 14.23 13.20
C ASP A 92 11.33 13.25 12.71
N ASN A 93 10.08 13.73 12.57
CA ASN A 93 8.94 12.90 12.18
C ASN A 93 8.73 12.85 10.67
N TYR A 94 9.11 13.90 9.94
CA TYR A 94 8.88 14.01 8.49
C TYR A 94 9.46 12.83 7.70
N PRO A 95 10.70 12.33 7.94
CA PRO A 95 11.20 11.13 7.29
C PRO A 95 10.31 9.90 7.52
N PHE A 96 9.73 9.75 8.72
CA PHE A 96 8.80 8.66 9.02
C PHE A 96 7.44 8.86 8.33
N MET A 97 7.00 10.09 8.15
CA MET A 97 5.79 10.40 7.37
C MET A 97 6.01 10.05 5.89
N VAL A 98 7.15 10.45 5.31
CA VAL A 98 7.52 10.13 3.92
C VAL A 98 7.65 8.61 3.73
N LEU A 99 8.29 7.90 4.66
CA LEU A 99 8.39 6.44 4.62
C LEU A 99 7.00 5.79 4.70
N THR A 100 6.13 6.30 5.58
CA THR A 100 4.75 5.83 5.70
C THR A 100 3.99 6.04 4.39
N ALA A 101 4.06 7.22 3.78
CA ALA A 101 3.45 7.46 2.47
C ALA A 101 4.00 6.47 1.43
N ALA A 102 5.32 6.33 1.31
CA ALA A 102 5.94 5.43 0.33
C ALA A 102 5.45 3.97 0.45
N LEU A 103 5.21 3.47 1.66
CA LEU A 103 4.78 2.07 1.88
C LEU A 103 3.28 1.84 1.66
N THR A 104 2.48 2.90 1.66
CA THR A 104 1.13 2.79 2.18
C THR A 104 0.15 3.70 1.41
N ASP A 105 0.62 4.84 0.90
CA ASP A 105 -0.11 5.79 0.05
C ASP A 105 0.80 6.37 -1.05
N GLN A 106 0.75 5.78 -2.25
CA GLN A 106 1.62 6.18 -3.36
C GLN A 106 1.26 7.55 -3.94
N ASP A 107 0.00 7.97 -3.84
CA ASP A 107 -0.43 9.27 -4.37
C ASP A 107 0.12 10.37 -3.46
N LEU A 108 -0.04 10.22 -2.14
CA LEU A 108 0.57 11.13 -1.15
C LEU A 108 2.09 11.19 -1.25
N PHE A 109 2.76 10.07 -1.55
CA PHE A 109 4.22 10.05 -1.68
C PHE A 109 4.74 10.81 -2.92
N ARG A 110 3.97 10.82 -4.01
CA ARG A 110 4.40 11.39 -5.30
C ARG A 110 4.02 12.85 -5.47
N ASP A 111 2.85 13.21 -4.94
CA ASP A 111 2.22 14.52 -5.16
C ASP A 111 2.16 15.38 -3.88
N GLY A 112 2.69 14.88 -2.76
CA GLY A 112 2.78 15.57 -1.47
C GLY A 112 3.89 16.61 -1.35
#